data_AF-A0A1I3DVL7-F1
#
_entry.id   AF-A0A1I3DVL7-F1
#
_cell.length_a   1.000
_cell.length_b   1.000
_cell.length_c   1.000
_cell.angle_alpha   90.00
_cell.angle_beta   90.00
_cell.angle_gamma   90.00
#
_symmetry.space_group_name_H-M   'P 1'
#
loop_
_entity.id
_entity.type
_entity.pdbx_description
1 polymer ?
#
loop_
_entity_poly.entity_id
_entity_poly.type
_entity_poly.pdbx_seq_one_letter_code
_entity_poly.pdbx_strand_id
1 'polypeptide(L)'
;MEEPILTEQKPAYVGLPLRITFAGSDHELRLLQKEVDRRAYSLRIRLDDELHTLVNPGDGWRFETGAGNAAFAQAIWHAVSLRYRL
;
A
#
# COMPACT_ATOMS: atom_id res chain seq x y z
N MET A 1 -24.87 30.57 -15.25
CA MET A 1 -24.02 30.30 -14.08
C MET A 1 -23.48 28.91 -14.28
N GLU A 2 -22.26 28.80 -14.78
CA GLU A 2 -21.59 27.52 -14.98
C GLU A 2 -21.14 27.03 -13.61
N GLU A 3 -21.69 25.90 -13.17
CA GLU A 3 -21.32 25.26 -11.92
C GLU A 3 -19.87 24.77 -12.04
N PRO A 4 -18.97 25.10 -11.09
CA PRO A 4 -17.63 24.56 -11.13
C PRO A 4 -17.73 23.05 -10.93
N ILE A 5 -17.27 22.28 -11.91
CA ILE A 5 -17.04 20.84 -11.77
C ILE A 5 -16.05 20.70 -10.62
N LEU A 6 -16.54 20.33 -9.43
CA LEU A 6 -15.72 19.79 -8.36
C LEU A 6 -15.21 18.45 -8.90
N THR A 7 -14.10 18.49 -9.64
CA THR A 7 -13.25 17.33 -9.83
C THR A 7 -12.84 16.92 -8.42
N GLU A 8 -13.56 15.97 -7.83
CA GLU A 8 -13.03 15.15 -6.76
C GLU A 8 -11.71 14.63 -7.30
N GLN A 9 -10.61 15.28 -6.89
CA GLN A 9 -9.28 14.81 -7.18
C GLN A 9 -9.24 13.44 -6.54
N LYS A 10 -9.48 12.39 -7.34
CA LYS A 10 -9.16 11.03 -6.94
C LYS A 10 -7.73 11.14 -6.43
N PRO A 11 -7.45 10.83 -5.16
CA PRO A 11 -6.10 10.91 -4.67
C PRO A 11 -5.24 10.11 -5.64
N ALA A 12 -4.10 10.67 -6.04
CA ALA A 12 -3.24 10.14 -7.11
C ALA A 12 -2.74 8.70 -6.84
N TYR A 13 -3.13 8.11 -5.70
CA TYR A 13 -2.54 6.94 -5.10
C TYR A 13 -3.47 5.72 -5.05
N VAL A 14 -4.79 5.90 -5.22
CA VAL A 14 -5.76 4.77 -5.15
C VAL A 14 -5.70 3.94 -6.41
N GLY A 15 -5.37 2.66 -6.25
CA GLY A 15 -5.62 1.65 -7.29
C GLY A 15 -4.59 1.55 -8.41
N LEU A 16 -3.44 2.23 -8.31
CA LEU A 16 -2.32 1.95 -9.21
C LEU A 16 -1.68 0.60 -8.82
N PRO A 17 -1.64 -0.39 -9.74
CA PRO A 17 -0.96 -1.65 -9.47
C PRO A 17 0.55 -1.43 -9.44
N LEU A 18 1.18 -1.99 -8.42
CA LEU A 18 2.62 -2.08 -8.24
C LEU A 18 3.02 -3.55 -8.30
N ARG A 19 4.02 -3.87 -9.11
CA ARG A 19 4.59 -5.22 -9.12
C ARG A 19 5.78 -5.28 -8.19
N ILE A 20 5.81 -6.30 -7.35
CA ILE A 20 6.89 -6.55 -6.40
C ILE A 20 7.34 -8.00 -6.60
N THR A 21 8.64 -8.20 -6.80
CA THR A 21 9.25 -9.52 -6.81
C THR A 21 9.85 -9.80 -5.44
N PHE A 22 9.41 -10.86 -4.77
CA PHE A 22 9.93 -11.27 -3.47
C PHE A 22 10.18 -12.77 -3.44
N ALA A 23 11.35 -13.19 -2.95
CA ALA A 23 11.74 -14.60 -2.86
C ALA A 23 11.59 -15.40 -4.18
N GLY A 24 11.73 -14.74 -5.33
CA GLY A 24 11.59 -15.36 -6.65
C GLY A 24 10.15 -15.49 -7.17
N SER A 25 9.17 -14.89 -6.48
CA SER A 25 7.78 -14.81 -6.91
C SER A 25 7.38 -13.36 -7.18
N ASP A 26 6.65 -13.12 -8.26
CA ASP A 26 6.08 -11.83 -8.59
C ASP A 26 4.68 -11.72 -8.00
N HIS A 27 4.41 -10.57 -7.37
CA HIS A 27 3.15 -10.25 -6.72
C HIS A 27 2.57 -8.95 -7.26
N GLU A 28 1.27 -8.92 -7.52
CA GLU A 28 0.55 -7.67 -7.81
C GLU A 28 0.04 -7.05 -6.51
N LEU A 29 0.53 -5.86 -6.21
CA LEU A 29 0.13 -5.05 -5.06
C LEU A 29 -0.74 -3.88 -5.52
N ARG A 30 -1.86 -3.62 -4.82
CA ARG A 30 -2.63 -2.39 -4.95
C ARG A 30 -2.88 -1.76 -3.59
N LEU A 31 -2.63 -0.46 -3.49
CA LEU A 31 -3.07 0.30 -2.32
C LEU A 31 -4.56 0.57 -2.40
N LEU A 32 -5.25 0.28 -1.30
CA LEU A 32 -6.69 0.46 -1.17
C LEU A 32 -7.07 1.73 -0.43
N GLN A 33 -6.08 2.41 0.15
CA GLN A 33 -6.27 3.66 0.87
C GLN A 33 -6.00 4.87 -0.02
N LYS A 34 -6.78 5.92 0.24
CA LYS A 34 -6.71 7.21 -0.47
C LYS A 34 -5.38 7.90 -0.27
N GLU A 35 -4.88 7.86 0.95
CA GLU A 35 -3.66 8.54 1.33
C GLU A 35 -2.78 7.57 2.13
N VAL A 36 -1.48 7.73 1.96
CA VAL A 36 -0.46 7.05 2.76
C VAL A 36 0.62 8.09 3.05
N ASP A 37 1.06 8.14 4.29
CA ASP A 37 2.08 9.06 4.76
C ASP A 37 3.19 8.30 5.50
N ARG A 38 4.35 8.92 5.73
CA ARG A 38 5.49 8.30 6.43
C ARG A 38 5.18 7.85 7.86
N ARG A 39 4.19 8.47 8.51
CA ARG A 39 3.73 8.17 9.87
C ARG A 39 2.54 7.20 9.87
N ALA A 40 2.18 6.65 8.71
CA ALA A 40 1.13 5.65 8.62
C ALA A 40 1.47 4.46 9.53
N TYR A 41 0.54 4.15 10.43
CA TYR A 41 0.61 2.98 11.31
C TYR A 41 0.03 1.73 10.64
N SER A 42 -0.83 1.91 9.64
CA SER A 42 -1.54 0.83 8.97
C SER A 42 -1.63 1.08 7.47
N LEU A 43 -1.62 -0.01 6.72
CA LEU A 43 -1.65 -0.04 5.26
C LEU A 43 -2.61 -1.11 4.80
N ARG A 44 -3.70 -0.71 4.14
CA ARG A 44 -4.63 -1.63 3.50
C ARG A 44 -4.23 -1.84 2.04
N ILE A 45 -3.89 -3.08 1.73
CA ILE A 45 -3.38 -3.49 0.42
C ILE A 45 -4.22 -4.65 -0.13
N ARG A 46 -4.23 -4.79 -1.45
CA ARG A 46 -4.63 -6.00 -2.14
C ARG A 46 -3.37 -6.62 -2.73
N LEU A 47 -3.10 -7.87 -2.39
CA LEU A 47 -1.95 -8.63 -2.88
C LEU A 47 -2.48 -9.85 -3.63
N ASP A 48 -2.18 -9.98 -4.93
CA ASP A 48 -2.62 -11.11 -5.77
C ASP A 48 -4.11 -11.44 -5.63
N ASP A 49 -4.92 -10.38 -5.58
CA ASP A 49 -6.37 -10.41 -5.38
C ASP A 49 -6.89 -10.67 -3.95
N GLU A 50 -6.00 -10.95 -2.99
CA GLU A 50 -6.31 -11.11 -1.56
C GLU A 50 -6.16 -9.80 -0.78
N LEU A 51 -7.06 -9.56 0.18
CA LEU A 51 -7.02 -8.35 1.02
C LEU A 51 -6.14 -8.56 2.23
N HIS A 52 -5.15 -7.69 2.41
CA HIS A 52 -4.30 -7.70 3.59
C HIS A 52 -4.20 -6.32 4.23
N THR A 53 -3.99 -6.34 5.55
CA THR A 53 -3.61 -5.17 6.32
C THR A 53 -2.18 -5.36 6.79
N LEU A 54 -1.30 -4.40 6.48
CA LEU A 54 0.00 -4.27 7.11
C LEU A 54 -0.12 -3.27 8.27
N VAL A 55 0.57 -3.54 9.36
CA VAL A 55 0.65 -2.67 10.53
C VAL A 55 2.11 -2.45 10.91
N ASN A 56 2.44 -1.25 11.38
CA ASN A 56 3.75 -0.90 11.90
C ASN A 56 3.65 -0.44 13.36
N PRO A 57 3.89 -1.34 14.33
CA PRO A 57 3.84 -1.01 15.76
C PRO A 57 5.01 -0.16 16.24
N GLY A 58 5.94 0.22 15.37
CA GLY A 58 7.15 0.96 15.69
C GLY A 58 8.46 0.17 15.50
N ASP A 59 8.37 -1.15 15.33
CA ASP A 59 9.53 -2.04 15.12
C ASP A 59 9.64 -2.57 13.67
N GLY A 60 8.75 -2.13 12.78
CA GLY A 60 8.73 -2.55 11.38
C GLY A 60 7.35 -2.97 10.89
N TRP A 61 7.20 -3.03 9.57
CA TRP A 61 5.93 -3.43 8.94
C TRP A 61 5.74 -4.94 9.00
N ARG A 62 4.53 -5.36 9.37
CA ARG A 62 4.11 -6.77 9.41
C ARG A 62 2.66 -6.94 9.02
N PHE A 63 2.29 -8.13 8.56
CA PHE A 63 0.89 -8.46 8.28
C PHE A 63 0.11 -8.58 9.59
N GLU A 64 -1.08 -7.98 9.63
CA GLU A 64 -1.99 -8.00 10.78
C GLU A 64 -2.39 -9.43 11.17
N THR A 65 -2.62 -10.30 10.18
CA THR A 65 -3.13 -11.66 10.39
C THR A 65 -2.08 -12.69 10.80
N GLY A 66 -0.85 -12.28 11.16
CA GLY A 66 0.18 -13.14 11.77
C GLY A 66 0.77 -14.25 10.89
N ALA A 67 0.13 -14.61 9.77
CA ALA A 67 0.61 -15.61 8.81
C ALA A 67 1.60 -15.05 7.77
N GLY A 68 1.79 -13.74 7.73
CA GLY A 68 2.60 -13.06 6.72
C GLY A 68 4.06 -12.88 7.12
N ASN A 69 4.96 -12.98 6.15
CA ASN A 69 6.39 -12.78 6.33
C ASN A 69 6.72 -11.30 6.60
N ALA A 70 7.37 -10.99 7.72
CA ALA A 70 7.78 -9.63 8.09
C ALA A 70 8.73 -8.98 7.06
N ALA A 71 9.66 -9.77 6.49
CA ALA A 71 10.56 -9.27 5.44
C ALA A 71 9.78 -8.88 4.18
N PHE A 72 8.70 -9.61 3.87
CA PHE A 72 7.84 -9.29 2.75
C PHE A 72 7.00 -8.04 3.00
N ALA A 73 6.43 -7.89 4.21
CA ALA A 73 5.75 -6.66 4.61
C ALA A 73 6.66 -5.42 4.53
N GLN A 74 7.92 -5.57 4.94
CA GLN A 74 8.92 -4.51 4.83
C GLN A 74 9.27 -4.20 3.37
N ALA A 75 9.40 -5.21 2.51
CA ALA A 75 9.62 -5.02 1.08
C ALA A 75 8.44 -4.28 0.40
N ILE A 76 7.20 -4.62 0.78
CA ILE A 76 6.00 -3.93 0.33
C ILE A 76 6.06 -2.45 0.74
N TRP A 77 6.33 -2.15 2.02
CA TRP A 77 6.45 -0.77 2.48
C TRP A 77 7.55 0.00 1.75
N HIS A 78 8.70 -0.64 1.50
CA HIS A 78 9.80 -0.01 0.77
C HIS A 78 9.37 0.36 -0.66
N ALA A 79 8.73 -0.58 -1.37
CA ALA A 79 8.23 -0.36 -2.72
C ALA A 79 7.15 0.75 -2.77
N VAL A 80 6.25 0.78 -1.79
CA VAL A 80 5.26 1.84 -1.61
C VAL A 80 5.95 3.19 -1.34
N SER A 81 6.87 3.25 -0.39
CA SER A 81 7.59 4.48 -0.05
C SER A 81 8.33 5.07 -1.26
N LEU A 82 8.99 4.23 -2.05
CA LEU A 82 9.65 4.63 -3.28
C LEU A 82 8.65 5.15 -4.33
N ARG A 83 7.55 4.42 -4.54
CA ARG A 83 6.55 4.77 -5.56
C ARG A 83 5.84 6.09 -5.27
N TYR A 84 5.52 6.32 -4.01
CA TYR A 84 4.74 7.47 -3.54
C TYR A 84 5.60 8.60 -2.99
N ARG A 85 6.93 8.45 -3.03
CA ARG A 85 7.90 9.41 -2.51
C ARG A 85 7.60 9.80 -1.06
N LEU A 86 7.19 8.81 -0.26
CA LEU A 86 6.87 9.00 1.15
C LEU A 86 8.11 9.43 1.88
#